data_AF-A0A0H3A7C1-F1
#
_entry.id   AF-A0A0H3A7C1-F1
#
_cell.length_a   1.000
_cell.length_b   1.000
_cell.length_c   1.000
_cell.angle_alpha   90.00
_cell.angle_beta   90.00
_cell.angle_gamma   90.00
#
_symmetry.space_group_name_H-M   'P 1'
#
loop_
_entity.id
_entity.type
_entity.pdbx_description
1 polymer ?
#
loop_
_entity_poly.entity_id
_entity_poly.type
_entity_poly.pdbx_seq_one_letter_code
_entity_poly.pdbx_strand_id
1 'polypeptide(L)'
;MAYDGTDVLLVAASALSFLTGAFIHGAADQLMRRYVPYAFAQEDTLRWSAHEFAFEKNVPLHIQKRYVAAGLLCGLASLGATTVAFRADNLMGMVLFSLASCAIIHSYIRDLLAYRRNRESH
;
A
#
# COMPACT_ATOMS: atom_id res chain seq x y z
N MET A 1 -27.57 -14.17 -7.56
CA MET A 1 -27.42 -14.11 -6.10
C MET A 1 -27.71 -12.67 -5.67
N ALA A 2 -28.52 -12.46 -4.63
CA ALA A 2 -28.74 -11.12 -4.09
C ALA A 2 -27.55 -10.75 -3.20
N TYR A 3 -26.89 -9.63 -3.46
CA TYR A 3 -25.83 -9.11 -2.59
C TYR A 3 -26.41 -8.80 -1.21
N ASP A 4 -25.86 -9.40 -0.16
CA ASP A 4 -26.27 -9.12 1.21
C ASP A 4 -25.72 -7.76 1.65
N GLY A 5 -26.37 -7.09 2.61
CA GLY A 5 -25.93 -5.78 3.11
C GLY A 5 -24.48 -5.80 3.64
N THR A 6 -23.98 -6.97 4.03
CA THR A 6 -22.59 -7.18 4.43
C THR A 6 -21.59 -7.03 3.27
N ASP A 7 -21.96 -7.38 2.04
CA ASP A 7 -21.11 -7.23 0.85
C ASP A 7 -20.95 -5.76 0.48
N VAL A 8 -22.03 -4.98 0.56
CA VAL A 8 -22.02 -3.54 0.29
C VAL A 8 -21.11 -2.81 1.28
N LEU A 9 -21.21 -3.16 2.56
CA LEU A 9 -20.33 -2.60 3.59
C LEU A 9 -18.87 -2.98 3.37
N LEU A 10 -18.59 -4.23 2.99
CA LEU A 10 -17.24 -4.70 2.73
C LEU A 10 -16.61 -3.99 1.52
N VAL A 11 -17.37 -3.82 0.44
CA VAL A 11 -16.94 -3.07 -0.75
C VAL A 11 -16.66 -1.61 -0.38
N ALA A 12 -17.58 -0.96 0.34
CA ALA A 12 -17.40 0.43 0.77
C ALA A 12 -16.18 0.60 1.67
N ALA A 13 -16.00 -0.27 2.67
CA ALA A 13 -14.85 -0.25 3.56
C ALA A 13 -13.53 -0.49 2.81
N SER A 14 -13.52 -1.40 1.83
CA SER A 14 -12.35 -1.69 1.01
C SER A 14 -12.00 -0.50 0.12
N ALA A 15 -12.98 0.10 -0.54
CA ALA A 15 -12.78 1.28 -1.38
C ALA A 15 -12.27 2.47 -0.56
N LEU A 16 -12.88 2.74 0.60
CA LEU A 16 -12.44 3.80 1.50
C LEU A 16 -11.03 3.55 2.04
N SER A 17 -10.69 2.30 2.39
CA SER A 17 -9.34 1.93 2.82
C SER A 17 -8.33 2.17 1.71
N PHE A 18 -8.65 1.77 0.47
CA PHE A 18 -7.78 1.99 -0.68
C PHE A 18 -7.56 3.48 -0.95
N LEU A 19 -8.64 4.27 -0.99
CA LEU A 19 -8.56 5.72 -1.23
C LEU A 19 -7.75 6.43 -0.13
N THR A 20 -7.98 6.06 1.12
CA THR A 20 -7.24 6.60 2.27
C THR A 20 -5.76 6.22 2.18
N GLY A 21 -5.46 4.96 1.84
CA GLY A 21 -4.10 4.48 1.62
C GLY A 21 -3.40 5.23 0.49
N ALA A 22 -4.06 5.40 -0.65
CA ALA A 22 -3.55 6.14 -1.80
C ALA A 22 -3.31 7.63 -1.48
N PHE A 23 -4.19 8.27 -0.72
CA PHE A 23 -4.02 9.65 -0.29
C PHE A 23 -2.82 9.82 0.65
N ILE A 24 -2.68 8.95 1.65
CA ILE A 24 -1.53 8.95 2.57
C ILE A 24 -0.24 8.68 1.82
N HIS A 25 -0.25 7.73 0.88
CA HIS A 25 0.90 7.40 0.03
C HIS A 25 1.30 8.59 -0.84
N GLY A 26 0.35 9.23 -1.53
CA GLY A 26 0.64 10.40 -2.37
C GLY A 26 1.21 11.57 -1.58
N ALA A 27 0.71 11.81 -0.36
CA ALA A 27 1.27 12.83 0.54
C ALA A 27 2.68 12.46 1.04
N ALA A 28 2.96 11.17 1.27
CA ALA A 28 4.29 10.70 1.65
C ALA A 28 5.28 10.81 0.48
N ASP A 29 4.86 10.45 -0.73
CA ASP A 29 5.63 10.59 -1.96
C ASP A 29 6.08 12.04 -2.18
N GLN A 30 5.18 13.01 -2.03
CA GLN A 30 5.50 14.43 -2.18
C GLN A 30 6.59 14.89 -1.19
N LEU A 31 6.58 14.39 0.04
CA LEU A 31 7.63 14.67 1.03
C LEU A 31 8.93 13.95 0.68
N MET A 32 8.82 12.71 0.20
CA MET A 32 9.96 11.85 -0.14
C MET A 32 10.79 12.41 -1.29
N ARG A 33 10.21 13.18 -2.22
CA ARG A 33 10.93 13.86 -3.32
C ARG A 33 12.12 14.70 -2.86
N ARG A 34 12.12 15.18 -1.62
CA ARG A 34 13.22 15.99 -1.04
C ARG A 34 14.43 15.15 -0.62
N TYR A 35 14.25 13.84 -0.52
CA TYR A 35 15.24 12.88 -0.03
C TYR A 35 15.73 11.91 -1.12
N VAL A 36 15.09 11.90 -2.30
CA VAL A 36 15.53 11.10 -3.45
C VAL A 36 16.85 11.67 -4.00
N PRO A 37 17.87 10.83 -4.28
CA PRO A 37 19.13 11.30 -4.85
C PRO A 37 18.92 12.01 -6.19
N TYR A 38 19.67 13.09 -6.44
CA TYR A 38 19.54 13.94 -7.64
C TYR A 38 19.69 13.17 -8.97
N ALA A 39 20.44 12.06 -8.98
CA ALA A 39 20.60 11.20 -10.16
C ALA A 39 19.28 10.53 -10.60
N PHE A 40 18.34 10.35 -9.67
CA PHE A 40 17.00 9.78 -9.94
C PHE A 40 15.92 10.87 -9.95
N ALA A 41 16.33 12.15 -9.97
CA ALA A 41 15.42 13.28 -9.91
C ALA A 41 14.72 13.62 -11.26
N GLN A 42 14.89 12.79 -12.30
CA GLN A 42 14.18 12.96 -13.57
C GLN A 42 12.72 12.53 -13.40
N GLU A 43 11.77 13.31 -13.95
CA GLU A 43 10.34 13.21 -13.61
C GLU A 43 9.72 11.81 -13.77
N ASP A 44 10.16 11.04 -14.78
CA ASP A 44 9.66 9.69 -15.05
C ASP A 44 10.24 8.62 -14.13
N THR A 45 11.50 8.77 -13.70
CA THR A 45 12.15 7.86 -12.74
C THR A 45 11.79 8.18 -11.30
N LEU A 46 11.42 9.44 -11.02
CA LEU A 46 11.08 9.94 -9.70
C LEU A 46 9.97 9.13 -9.02
N ARG A 47 8.90 8.82 -9.77
CA ARG A 47 7.71 8.13 -9.24
C ARG A 47 8.01 6.71 -8.77
N TRP A 48 8.87 5.99 -9.49
CA TRP A 48 9.26 4.62 -9.14
C TRP A 48 10.36 4.62 -8.07
N SER A 49 11.28 5.58 -8.16
CA SER A 49 12.40 5.71 -7.22
C SER A 49 11.98 6.08 -5.79
N ALA A 50 10.91 6.86 -5.60
CA ALA A 50 10.54 7.37 -4.29
C ALA A 50 10.20 6.24 -3.29
N HIS A 51 9.51 5.19 -3.76
CA HIS A 51 9.20 4.03 -2.95
C HIS A 51 10.45 3.18 -2.65
N GLU A 52 11.36 3.02 -3.62
CA GLU A 52 12.61 2.27 -3.44
C GLU A 52 13.52 2.92 -2.38
N PHE A 53 13.54 4.25 -2.33
CA PHE A 53 14.34 5.02 -1.38
C PHE A 53 13.62 5.30 -0.06
N ALA A 54 12.32 5.01 0.06
CA ALA A 54 11.50 5.42 1.20
C ALA A 54 12.03 4.91 2.55
N PHE A 55 12.73 3.77 2.57
CA PHE A 55 13.26 3.14 3.77
C PHE A 55 14.79 3.28 3.93
N GLU A 56 15.42 4.23 3.25
CA GLU A 56 16.81 4.58 3.53
C GLU A 56 16.96 5.29 4.89
N LYS A 57 18.14 5.19 5.50
CA LYS A 57 18.42 5.71 6.86
C LYS A 57 18.36 7.24 6.97
N ASN A 58 18.63 7.94 5.88
CA ASN A 58 18.53 9.40 5.76
C ASN A 58 17.07 9.89 5.74
N VAL A 59 16.09 9.02 5.50
CA VAL A 59 14.67 9.39 5.42
C VAL A 59 14.07 9.46 6.83
N PRO A 60 13.39 10.57 7.19
CA PRO A 60 12.72 10.69 8.47
C PRO A 60 11.69 9.57 8.74
N LEU A 61 11.71 9.01 9.96
CA LEU A 61 10.81 7.94 10.38
C LEU A 61 9.32 8.25 10.20
N HIS A 62 8.91 9.52 10.30
CA HIS A 62 7.52 9.92 10.10
C HIS A 62 7.03 9.75 8.66
N ILE A 63 7.93 9.81 7.67
CA ILE A 63 7.63 9.55 6.25
C ILE A 63 7.52 8.03 6.04
N GLN A 64 8.50 7.26 6.54
CA GLN A 64 8.47 5.79 6.51
C GLN A 64 7.18 5.23 7.12
N LYS A 65 6.74 5.76 8.27
CA LYS A 65 5.49 5.38 8.91
C LYS A 65 4.26 5.57 8.01
N ARG A 66 4.24 6.62 7.17
CA ARG A 66 3.14 6.87 6.24
C ARG A 66 3.12 5.87 5.09
N TYR A 67 4.29 5.47 4.57
CA TYR A 67 4.38 4.38 3.59
C TYR A 67 3.86 3.06 4.16
N VAL A 68 4.26 2.71 5.37
CA VAL A 68 3.77 1.49 6.06
C VAL A 68 2.27 1.56 6.29
N ALA A 69 1.74 2.70 6.75
CA ALA A 69 0.31 2.88 6.98
C ALA A 69 -0.50 2.78 5.67
N ALA A 70 -0.02 3.38 4.59
CA ALA A 70 -0.63 3.27 3.28
C ALA A 70 -0.63 1.82 2.76
N GLY A 71 0.50 1.11 2.88
CA GLY A 71 0.60 -0.30 2.51
C GLY A 71 -0.37 -1.19 3.28
N LEU A 72 -0.55 -0.95 4.58
CA LEU A 72 -1.53 -1.66 5.41
C LEU A 72 -2.96 -1.44 4.91
N LEU A 73 -3.34 -0.19 4.63
CA LEU A 73 -4.67 0.16 4.14
C LEU A 73 -4.96 -0.45 2.77
N CYS A 74 -3.99 -0.41 1.85
CA CYS A 74 -4.09 -1.07 0.55
C CYS A 74 -4.18 -2.59 0.68
N GLY A 75 -3.44 -3.19 1.62
CA GLY A 75 -3.51 -4.62 1.91
C GLY A 75 -4.89 -5.05 2.41
N LEU A 76 -5.47 -4.30 3.36
CA LEU A 76 -6.82 -4.54 3.86
C LEU A 76 -7.88 -4.38 2.75
N ALA A 77 -7.74 -3.36 1.90
CA ALA A 77 -8.62 -3.16 0.75
C ALA A 77 -8.57 -4.32 -0.24
N SER A 78 -7.36 -4.81 -0.54
CA SER A 78 -7.17 -5.95 -1.44
C SER A 78 -7.77 -7.23 -0.87
N LEU A 79 -7.60 -7.50 0.42
CA LEU A 79 -8.23 -8.63 1.09
C LEU A 79 -9.75 -8.56 1.02
N GLY A 80 -10.33 -7.37 1.24
CA GLY A 80 -11.78 -7.18 1.10
C GLY A 80 -12.26 -7.44 -0.33
N ALA A 81 -11.53 -6.96 -1.35
CA ALA A 81 -11.84 -7.27 -2.75
C ALA A 81 -11.74 -8.77 -3.06
N THR A 82 -10.73 -9.47 -2.51
CA THR A 82 -10.61 -10.93 -2.58
C THR A 82 -11.86 -11.60 -2.00
N THR A 83 -12.25 -11.23 -0.77
CA THR A 83 -13.43 -11.81 -0.09
C THR A 83 -14.72 -11.60 -0.89
N VAL A 84 -14.92 -10.42 -1.48
CA VAL A 84 -16.09 -10.14 -2.34
C VAL A 84 -16.08 -11.02 -3.58
N ALA A 85 -14.92 -11.21 -4.22
CA ALA A 85 -14.82 -12.10 -5.38
C ALA A 85 -15.11 -13.57 -5.05
N PHE A 86 -14.70 -14.03 -3.85
CA PHE A 86 -15.06 -15.35 -3.36
C PHE A 86 -16.57 -15.49 -3.14
N ARG A 87 -17.22 -14.48 -2.55
CA ARG A 87 -18.67 -14.49 -2.32
C ARG A 87 -19.48 -14.40 -3.61
N ALA A 88 -18.97 -13.71 -4.62
CA ALA A 88 -19.61 -13.56 -5.92
C ALA A 88 -19.39 -14.75 -6.87
N ASP A 89 -18.70 -15.81 -6.41
CA ASP A 89 -18.30 -16.97 -7.21
C ASP A 89 -17.57 -16.60 -8.52
N ASN A 90 -16.80 -15.50 -8.48
CA ASN A 90 -16.08 -14.99 -9.64
C ASN A 90 -14.65 -15.53 -9.65
N LEU A 91 -14.42 -16.66 -10.33
CA LEU A 91 -13.13 -17.33 -10.40
C LEU A 91 -11.98 -16.40 -10.85
N MET A 92 -12.22 -15.56 -11.87
CA MET A 92 -11.21 -14.63 -12.35
C MET A 92 -10.85 -13.59 -11.29
N GLY A 93 -11.86 -13.04 -10.61
CA GLY A 93 -11.67 -12.11 -9.49
C GLY A 93 -10.94 -12.77 -8.32
N MET A 94 -11.31 -14.01 -7.97
CA MET A 94 -10.66 -14.77 -6.89
C MET A 94 -9.16 -14.89 -7.16
N VAL A 95 -8.76 -15.30 -8.37
CA VAL A 95 -7.35 -15.47 -8.72
C VAL A 95 -6.62 -14.12 -8.73
N LEU A 96 -7.14 -13.12 -9.44
CA LEU A 96 -6.48 -11.82 -9.60
C LEU A 96 -6.33 -11.09 -8.26
N PHE A 97 -7.40 -11.00 -7.47
CA PHE A 97 -7.34 -10.31 -6.18
C PHE A 97 -6.55 -11.11 -5.15
N SER A 98 -6.55 -12.45 -5.18
CA SER A 98 -5.69 -13.23 -4.28
C SER A 98 -4.21 -12.99 -4.57
N LEU A 99 -3.82 -13.00 -5.86
CA LEU A 99 -2.44 -12.70 -6.26
C LEU A 99 -2.04 -11.26 -5.89
N ALA A 100 -2.92 -10.30 -6.13
CA ALA A 100 -2.70 -8.90 -5.73
C ALA A 100 -2.54 -8.77 -4.21
N SER A 101 -3.43 -9.41 -3.43
CA SER A 101 -3.36 -9.43 -1.96
C SER A 101 -2.03 -10.02 -1.48
N CYS A 102 -1.58 -11.15 -2.02
CA CYS A 102 -0.29 -11.74 -1.68
C CYS A 102 0.88 -10.80 -1.98
N ALA A 103 0.90 -10.18 -3.16
CA ALA A 103 1.97 -9.25 -3.54
C ALA A 103 2.03 -8.02 -2.63
N ILE A 104 0.86 -7.43 -2.32
CA ILE A 104 0.74 -6.25 -1.45
C ILE A 104 1.16 -6.61 -0.02
N ILE A 105 0.68 -7.73 0.52
CA ILE A 105 1.03 -8.18 1.88
C ILE A 105 2.53 -8.46 1.98
N HIS A 106 3.12 -9.12 0.98
CA HIS A 106 4.57 -9.37 0.95
C HIS A 106 5.37 -8.07 0.93
N SER A 107 4.99 -7.10 0.07
CA SER A 107 5.62 -5.78 0.07
C SER A 107 5.47 -5.06 1.40
N TYR A 108 4.28 -5.10 2.01
CA TYR A 108 4.02 -4.50 3.31
C TYR A 108 4.89 -5.11 4.43
N ILE A 109 5.05 -6.43 4.47
CA ILE A 109 5.89 -7.09 5.48
C ILE A 109 7.34 -6.60 5.34
N ARG A 110 7.87 -6.55 4.12
CA ARG A 110 9.22 -6.02 3.84
C ARG A 110 9.36 -4.59 4.34
N ASP A 111 8.41 -3.74 4.02
CA ASP A 111 8.39 -2.31 4.38
C ASP A 111 8.30 -2.11 5.90
N LEU A 112 7.46 -2.91 6.58
CA LEU A 112 7.32 -2.90 8.04
C LEU A 112 8.62 -3.33 8.73
N LEU A 113 9.28 -4.37 8.23
CA LEU A 113 10.56 -4.85 8.76
C LEU A 113 11.65 -3.79 8.57
N ALA A 114 11.71 -3.14 7.40
CA ALA A 114 12.64 -2.06 7.13
C ALA A 114 12.42 -0.86 8.07
N TYR A 115 11.15 -0.46 8.27
CA TYR A 115 10.79 0.58 9.24
C TYR A 115 11.22 0.24 10.67
N ARG A 116 10.95 -0.99 11.14
CA ARG A 116 11.34 -1.43 12.49
C ARG A 116 12.86 -1.36 12.67
N ARG A 117 13.61 -1.90 11.71
CA ARG A 117 15.08 -1.85 11.71
C ARG A 117 15.60 -0.41 11.79
N ASN A 118 15.04 0.50 11.00
CA ASN A 118 15.47 1.90 11.00
C ASN A 118 15.09 2.60 12.32
N ARG A 119 13.91 2.31 12.87
CA ARG A 119 13.45 2.85 14.15
C ARG A 119 14.35 2.41 15.31
N GLU A 120 14.86 1.19 15.30
CA GLU A 120 15.77 0.68 16.33
C GLU A 120 17.18 1.30 16.24
N SER A 121 17.54 1.89 15.10
CA SER A 121 18.84 2.53 14.88
C SER A 121 18.88 4.03 15.16
N HIS A 122 17.75 4.63 15.57
CA HIS A 122 17.59 6.05 15.91
C HIS A 122 17.29 6.22 17.39
#